data_AF-A0A7V9WKE2-F1
#
_entry.id   AF-A0A7V9WKE2-F1
#
_cell.length_a   1.000
_cell.length_b   1.000
_cell.length_c   1.000
_cell.angle_alpha   90.00
_cell.angle_beta   90.00
_cell.angle_gamma   90.00
#
_symmetry.space_group_name_H-M   'P 1'
#
loop_
_entity.id
_entity.type
_entity.pdbx_description
1 polymer ?
#
loop_
_entity_poly.entity_id
_entity_poly.type
_entity_poly.pdbx_seq_one_letter_code
_entity_poly.pdbx_strand_id
1 'polypeptide(L)'
;MERETLEGYLAQGLSLEQIGAAVGRHPSTVSYWLKRYGLAATHHDKHAPRGGIDRETLEGFVARRMSLRTMARELDVTLATVSHWMAKFDLAEGAPRPVSPDRICVRVCRTHGETRFVLEGRGYYRCMQCRQERVVEWRRRKKLQLVEDAGGRCVLCGYDRFPRALHFHHVDPAIKSFALGERGCTRSIDRLRAEAKKCVLLCSNCHAEVEGGLTPCPLP
;
A
#
# COMPACT_ATOMS: atom_id res chain seq x y z
N MET A 1 49.71 1.35 20.08
CA MET A 1 49.64 0.08 20.85
C MET A 1 50.79 -0.79 20.38
N GLU A 2 51.46 -1.45 21.31
CA GLU A 2 52.54 -2.39 21.00
C GLU A 2 51.95 -3.71 20.51
N ARG A 3 52.65 -4.36 19.59
CA ARG A 3 52.20 -5.59 18.93
C ARG A 3 52.05 -6.75 19.93
N GLU A 4 53.01 -6.91 20.83
CA GLU A 4 53.06 -7.98 21.84
C GLU A 4 51.86 -7.93 22.80
N THR A 5 51.42 -6.73 23.18
CA THR A 5 50.25 -6.56 24.06
C THR A 5 48.96 -7.01 23.39
N LEU A 6 48.79 -6.71 22.10
CA LEU A 6 47.62 -7.14 21.32
C LEU A 6 47.63 -8.65 21.07
N GLU A 7 48.79 -9.23 20.77
CA GLU A 7 48.97 -10.69 20.67
C GLU A 7 48.63 -11.38 22.00
N GLY A 8 49.07 -10.83 23.14
CA GLY A 8 48.74 -11.33 24.47
C GLY A 8 47.24 -11.31 24.76
N TYR A 9 46.54 -10.24 24.42
CA TYR A 9 45.08 -10.17 24.60
C TYR A 9 44.31 -11.11 23.67
N LEU A 10 44.79 -11.29 22.43
CA LEU A 10 44.22 -12.25 21.49
C LEU A 10 44.45 -13.70 21.91
N ALA A 11 45.62 -14.01 22.49
CA ALA A 11 45.93 -15.32 23.06
C ALA A 11 45.07 -15.65 24.30
N GLN A 12 44.66 -14.62 25.05
CA GLN A 12 43.69 -14.74 26.15
C GLN A 12 42.23 -14.84 25.66
N GLY A 13 41.98 -14.79 24.36
CA GLY A 13 40.63 -14.93 23.77
C GLY A 13 39.72 -13.71 23.96
N LEU A 14 40.27 -12.54 24.28
CA LEU A 14 39.47 -11.33 24.51
C LEU A 14 38.89 -10.79 23.20
N SER A 15 37.62 -10.38 23.24
CA SER A 15 36.96 -9.71 22.11
C SER A 15 37.46 -8.28 21.90
N LEU A 16 37.26 -7.73 20.70
CA LEU A 16 37.65 -6.35 20.37
C LEU A 16 37.05 -5.29 21.32
N GLU A 17 35.84 -5.54 21.84
CA GLU A 17 35.18 -4.68 22.82
C GLU A 17 35.89 -4.73 24.19
N GLN A 18 36.26 -5.92 24.64
CA GLN A 18 36.98 -6.11 25.91
C GLN A 18 38.41 -5.57 25.83
N ILE A 19 39.09 -5.77 24.68
CA ILE A 19 40.40 -5.18 24.44
C ILE A 19 40.26 -3.65 24.46
N GLY A 20 39.28 -3.09 23.74
CA GLY A 20 39.00 -1.65 23.77
C GLY A 20 38.80 -1.10 25.17
N ALA A 21 38.00 -1.77 26.00
CA ALA A 21 37.80 -1.40 27.40
C ALA A 21 39.09 -1.48 28.23
N ALA A 22 39.89 -2.54 28.05
CA ALA A 22 41.13 -2.77 28.80
C ALA A 22 42.23 -1.73 28.50
N VAL A 23 42.34 -1.28 27.24
CA VAL A 23 43.31 -0.24 26.84
C VAL A 23 42.74 1.18 26.85
N GLY A 24 41.47 1.35 27.25
CA GLY A 24 40.79 2.65 27.27
C GLY A 24 40.62 3.28 25.88
N ARG A 25 40.41 2.47 24.84
CA ARG A 25 40.29 2.90 23.44
C ARG A 25 39.03 2.34 22.80
N HIS A 26 38.49 3.06 21.82
CA HIS A 26 37.34 2.58 21.06
C HIS A 26 37.71 1.30 20.26
N PRO A 27 36.82 0.29 20.16
CA PRO A 27 37.09 -0.97 19.43
C PRO A 27 37.55 -0.78 17.99
N SER A 28 37.09 0.27 17.31
CA SER A 28 37.55 0.63 15.95
C SER A 28 39.03 1.01 15.89
N THR A 29 39.56 1.60 16.97
CA THR A 29 41.00 1.90 17.09
C THR A 29 41.77 0.60 17.23
N VAL A 30 41.27 -0.34 18.03
CA VAL A 30 41.87 -1.68 18.21
C VAL A 30 41.90 -2.42 16.87
N SER A 31 40.79 -2.40 16.12
CA SER A 31 40.70 -2.98 14.78
C SER A 31 41.71 -2.38 13.78
N TYR A 32 41.91 -1.06 13.82
CA TYR A 32 42.92 -0.39 12.99
C TYR A 32 44.34 -0.90 13.28
N TRP A 33 44.71 -1.06 14.55
CA TRP A 33 46.04 -1.54 14.93
C TRP A 33 46.22 -3.04 14.65
N LEU A 34 45.18 -3.86 14.82
CA LEU A 34 45.21 -5.26 14.42
C LEU A 34 45.44 -5.42 12.91
N LYS A 35 44.74 -4.61 12.09
CA LYS A 35 44.96 -4.58 10.64
C LYS A 35 46.36 -4.10 10.26
N ARG A 36 46.90 -3.10 10.98
CA ARG A 36 48.25 -2.57 10.75
C ARG A 36 49.36 -3.59 11.07
N TYR A 37 49.15 -4.43 12.07
CA TYR A 37 50.13 -5.46 12.47
C TYR A 37 49.85 -6.84 11.87
N GLY A 38 48.81 -6.98 11.03
CA GLY A 38 48.45 -8.26 10.41
C GLY A 38 47.92 -9.31 11.39
N LEU A 39 47.41 -8.87 12.55
CA LEU A 39 46.90 -9.76 13.60
C LEU A 39 45.41 -10.01 13.39
N ALA A 40 45.02 -11.28 13.27
CA ALA A 40 43.63 -11.68 13.15
C ALA A 40 43.03 -11.88 14.56
N ALA A 41 41.88 -11.26 14.82
CA ALA A 41 41.16 -11.52 16.06
C ALA A 41 40.61 -12.94 16.06
N THR A 42 40.89 -13.70 17.12
CA THR A 42 40.48 -15.10 17.32
C THR A 42 38.97 -15.31 17.47
N HIS A 43 38.18 -14.24 17.52
CA HIS A 43 36.71 -14.32 17.51
C HIS A 43 36.09 -13.34 16.51
N HIS A 44 35.97 -13.79 15.27
CA HIS A 44 35.07 -13.21 14.27
C HIS A 44 33.87 -14.12 13.95
N ASP A 45 33.40 -14.93 14.91
CA ASP A 45 32.23 -15.80 14.71
C ASP A 45 30.94 -15.19 15.27
N LYS A 46 30.54 -14.02 14.75
CA LYS A 46 29.14 -13.57 14.82
C LYS A 46 28.40 -13.72 13.48
N HIS A 47 29.12 -14.06 12.41
CA HIS A 47 28.57 -14.39 11.09
C HIS A 47 29.21 -15.65 10.51
N ALA A 48 29.32 -16.71 11.31
CA ALA A 48 29.53 -18.04 10.74
C ALA A 48 28.36 -18.31 9.78
N PRO A 49 28.60 -18.59 8.48
CA PRO A 49 27.53 -19.01 7.60
C PRO A 49 27.03 -20.34 8.15
N ARG A 50 25.86 -20.34 8.81
CA ARG A 50 25.08 -21.57 8.93
C ARG A 50 24.96 -22.09 7.49
N GLY A 51 25.43 -23.32 7.28
CA GLY A 51 25.61 -23.92 5.96
C GLY A 51 24.48 -23.54 5.01
N GLY A 52 24.84 -23.16 3.80
CA GLY A 52 23.85 -22.79 2.79
C GLY A 52 22.87 -23.94 2.58
N ILE A 53 21.58 -23.61 2.47
CA ILE A 53 20.57 -24.60 2.11
C ILE A 53 20.93 -25.08 0.70
N ASP A 54 21.07 -26.38 0.51
CA ASP A 54 21.35 -26.96 -0.79
C ASP A 54 20.12 -26.88 -1.71
N ARG A 55 20.39 -26.82 -3.01
CA ARG A 55 19.37 -26.67 -4.04
C ARG A 55 18.40 -27.86 -4.08
N GLU A 56 18.93 -29.08 -3.92
CA GLU A 56 18.17 -30.33 -3.99
C GLU A 56 17.11 -30.42 -2.88
N THR A 57 17.48 -30.01 -1.66
CA THR A 57 16.56 -29.93 -0.52
C THR A 57 15.41 -28.95 -0.80
N LEU A 58 15.70 -27.78 -1.37
CA LEU A 58 14.67 -26.81 -1.74
C LEU A 58 13.78 -27.31 -2.89
N GLU A 59 14.36 -27.95 -3.91
CA GLU A 59 13.61 -28.59 -5.00
C GLU A 59 12.68 -29.68 -4.47
N GLY A 60 13.12 -30.50 -3.51
CA GLY A 60 12.28 -31.48 -2.84
C GLY A 60 11.09 -30.85 -2.09
N PHE A 61 11.29 -29.72 -1.42
CA PHE A 61 10.20 -28.99 -0.78
C PHE A 61 9.24 -28.34 -1.78
N VAL A 62 9.75 -27.84 -2.90
CA VAL A 62 8.95 -27.29 -4.00
C VAL A 62 8.10 -28.39 -4.65
N ALA A 63 8.68 -29.57 -4.92
CA ALA A 63 7.96 -30.73 -5.44
C ALA A 63 6.82 -31.16 -4.51
N ARG A 64 7.01 -31.04 -3.19
CA ARG A 64 5.99 -31.29 -2.15
C ARG A 64 5.00 -30.13 -1.96
N ARG A 65 5.10 -29.05 -2.76
CA ARG A 65 4.28 -27.82 -2.67
C ARG A 65 4.25 -27.21 -1.27
N MET A 66 5.36 -27.28 -0.57
CA MET A 66 5.47 -26.80 0.79
C MET A 66 5.55 -25.26 0.83
N SER A 67 4.98 -24.62 1.86
CA SER A 67 5.09 -23.16 2.01
C SER A 67 6.46 -22.75 2.53
N LEU A 68 6.95 -21.56 2.16
CA LEU A 68 8.23 -21.01 2.66
C LEU A 68 8.29 -20.97 4.20
N ARG A 69 7.16 -20.76 4.89
CA ARG A 69 7.09 -20.78 6.36
C ARG A 69 7.27 -22.18 6.93
N THR A 70 6.71 -23.19 6.26
CA THR A 70 6.86 -24.58 6.66
C THR A 70 8.31 -25.04 6.42
N MET A 71 8.89 -24.69 5.26
CA MET A 71 10.31 -24.94 4.96
C MET A 71 11.22 -24.32 6.02
N ALA A 72 10.97 -23.06 6.41
CA ALA A 72 11.74 -22.36 7.43
C ALA A 72 11.69 -23.08 8.79
N ARG A 73 10.52 -23.60 9.18
CA ARG A 73 10.34 -24.38 10.41
C ARG A 73 11.05 -25.74 10.34
N GLU A 74 11.01 -26.42 9.19
CA GLU A 74 11.60 -27.75 9.01
C GLU A 74 13.14 -27.69 8.96
N LEU A 75 13.69 -26.60 8.42
CA LEU A 75 15.12 -26.34 8.34
C LEU A 75 15.70 -25.59 9.55
N ASP A 76 14.87 -25.21 10.52
CA ASP A 76 15.23 -24.36 11.67
C ASP A 76 15.97 -23.07 11.27
N VAL A 77 15.52 -22.44 10.18
CA VAL A 77 16.05 -21.18 9.67
C VAL A 77 14.97 -20.11 9.63
N THR A 78 15.39 -18.86 9.45
CA THR A 78 14.43 -17.77 9.27
C THR A 78 13.77 -17.84 7.90
N LEU A 79 12.55 -17.31 7.81
CA LEU A 79 11.85 -17.16 6.52
C LEU A 79 12.70 -16.39 5.49
N ALA A 80 13.43 -15.37 5.93
CA ALA A 80 14.30 -14.57 5.07
C ALA A 80 15.47 -15.40 4.49
N THR A 81 16.00 -16.34 5.27
CA THR A 81 17.05 -17.26 4.82
C THR A 81 16.52 -18.17 3.70
N VAL A 82 15.34 -18.79 3.88
CA VAL A 82 14.72 -19.61 2.84
C VAL A 82 14.43 -18.77 1.59
N SER A 83 13.87 -17.57 1.75
CA SER A 83 13.60 -16.67 0.63
C SER A 83 14.86 -16.29 -0.15
N HIS A 84 15.98 -16.04 0.54
CA HIS A 84 17.26 -15.75 -0.09
C HIS A 84 17.73 -16.90 -0.98
N TRP A 85 17.71 -18.14 -0.46
CA TRP A 85 18.18 -19.31 -1.21
C TRP A 85 17.23 -19.73 -2.33
N MET A 86 15.91 -19.62 -2.14
CA MET A 86 14.91 -19.82 -3.20
C MET A 86 15.11 -18.85 -4.38
N ALA A 87 15.41 -17.57 -4.09
CA ALA A 87 15.73 -16.58 -5.12
C ALA A 87 17.09 -16.85 -5.76
N LYS A 88 18.09 -17.25 -4.98
CA LYS A 88 19.45 -17.54 -5.46
C LYS A 88 19.50 -18.73 -6.44
N PHE A 89 18.66 -19.73 -6.25
CA PHE A 89 18.56 -20.90 -7.13
C PHE A 89 17.47 -20.78 -8.19
N ASP A 90 16.80 -19.63 -8.29
CA ASP A 90 15.69 -19.39 -9.20
C ASP A 90 14.56 -20.43 -9.09
N LEU A 91 14.36 -20.97 -7.88
CA LEU A 91 13.30 -21.93 -7.56
C LEU A 91 11.97 -21.20 -7.28
N ALA A 92 11.78 -20.04 -7.91
CA ALA A 92 10.70 -19.12 -7.67
C ALA A 92 9.40 -19.59 -8.33
N GLU A 93 8.92 -20.77 -7.97
CA GLU A 93 7.49 -21.06 -8.08
C GLU A 93 6.82 -20.39 -6.89
N GLY A 94 6.27 -19.20 -7.13
CA GLY A 94 5.44 -18.50 -6.17
C GLY A 94 4.32 -19.41 -5.73
N ALA A 95 4.51 -20.09 -4.59
CA ALA A 95 3.49 -20.89 -3.95
C ALA A 95 2.20 -20.06 -4.02
N PRO A 96 1.10 -20.59 -4.58
CA PRO A 96 -0.12 -19.83 -4.67
C PRO A 96 -0.40 -19.33 -3.26
N ARG A 97 -0.40 -17.99 -3.09
CA ARG A 97 -0.89 -17.40 -1.84
C ARG A 97 -2.20 -18.12 -1.56
N PRO A 98 -2.43 -18.67 -0.35
CA PRO A 98 -3.70 -19.31 -0.06
C PRO A 98 -4.78 -18.33 -0.51
N VAL A 99 -5.49 -18.70 -1.57
CA VAL A 99 -6.59 -17.91 -2.08
C VAL A 99 -7.58 -17.97 -0.94
N SER A 100 -7.69 -16.87 -0.21
CA SER A 100 -8.59 -16.78 0.93
C SER A 100 -9.94 -17.31 0.46
N PRO A 101 -10.50 -18.35 1.13
CA PRO A 101 -11.77 -18.94 0.73
C PRO A 101 -12.77 -17.81 0.68
N ASP A 102 -13.30 -17.56 -0.52
CA ASP A 102 -14.09 -16.42 -0.95
C ASP A 102 -13.82 -15.09 -0.21
N ARG A 103 -13.28 -14.10 -0.94
CA ARG A 103 -13.26 -12.69 -0.46
C ARG A 103 -14.65 -12.17 -0.08
N ILE A 104 -15.71 -12.92 -0.39
CA ILE A 104 -17.10 -12.60 -0.13
C ILE A 104 -17.72 -13.71 0.72
N CYS A 105 -18.31 -13.38 1.87
CA CYS A 105 -19.09 -14.32 2.68
C CYS A 105 -20.46 -13.74 3.00
N VAL A 106 -21.44 -14.59 3.34
CA VAL A 106 -22.75 -14.13 3.83
C VAL A 106 -22.69 -14.02 5.35
N ARG A 107 -23.07 -12.87 5.90
CA ARG A 107 -23.17 -12.63 7.35
C ARG A 107 -24.35 -11.73 7.65
N VAL A 108 -24.73 -11.64 8.91
CA VAL A 108 -25.78 -10.72 9.38
C VAL A 108 -25.17 -9.34 9.66
N CYS A 109 -25.64 -8.34 8.94
CA CYS A 109 -25.40 -6.93 9.22
C CYS A 109 -26.49 -6.39 10.14
N ARG A 110 -26.13 -5.53 11.10
CA ARG A 110 -27.08 -4.87 12.02
C ARG A 110 -28.11 -3.98 11.29
N THR A 111 -27.75 -3.49 10.10
CA THR A 111 -28.59 -2.56 9.32
C THR A 111 -29.34 -3.27 8.18
N HIS A 112 -28.73 -4.29 7.57
CA HIS A 112 -29.22 -4.91 6.34
C HIS A 112 -29.65 -6.37 6.49
N GLY A 113 -29.57 -6.94 7.69
CA GLY A 113 -29.82 -8.37 7.90
C GLY A 113 -28.78 -9.24 7.19
N GLU A 114 -29.20 -10.40 6.69
CA GLU A 114 -28.32 -11.32 5.95
C GLU A 114 -27.89 -10.74 4.61
N THR A 115 -26.59 -10.49 4.47
CA THR A 115 -26.04 -9.85 3.28
C THR A 115 -24.61 -10.28 3.01
N ARG A 116 -24.08 -9.86 1.87
CA ARG A 116 -22.72 -10.18 1.44
C ARG A 116 -21.72 -9.23 2.10
N PHE A 117 -20.68 -9.80 2.67
CA PHE A 117 -19.56 -9.12 3.30
C PHE A 117 -18.29 -9.36 2.50
N VAL A 118 -17.50 -8.32 2.28
CA VAL A 118 -16.20 -8.42 1.62
C VAL A 118 -15.06 -8.35 2.64
N LEU A 119 -14.05 -9.21 2.49
CA LEU A 119 -12.81 -9.15 3.27
C LEU A 119 -11.94 -8.00 2.77
N GLU A 120 -11.75 -6.97 3.58
CA GLU A 120 -10.86 -5.85 3.25
C GLU A 120 -9.40 -6.14 3.60
N GLY A 121 -8.47 -5.39 3.01
CA GLY A 121 -7.02 -5.63 3.11
C GLY A 121 -6.42 -5.59 4.52
N ARG A 122 -7.17 -5.10 5.52
CA ARG A 122 -6.80 -5.13 6.95
C ARG A 122 -7.35 -6.35 7.71
N GLY A 123 -7.95 -7.32 7.01
CA GLY A 123 -8.44 -8.58 7.59
C GLY A 123 -9.81 -8.50 8.27
N TYR A 124 -10.58 -7.40 8.07
CA TYR A 124 -11.94 -7.28 8.58
C TYR A 124 -12.98 -7.43 7.47
N TYR A 125 -14.16 -7.95 7.84
CA TYR A 125 -15.29 -8.09 6.92
C TYR A 125 -16.18 -6.84 6.96
N ARG A 126 -16.54 -6.31 5.78
CA ARG A 126 -17.45 -5.18 5.65
C ARG A 126 -18.67 -5.56 4.82
N CYS A 127 -19.86 -5.25 5.32
CA CYS A 127 -21.11 -5.37 4.57
C CYS A 127 -21.04 -4.55 3.27
N MET A 128 -21.35 -5.19 2.14
CA MET A 128 -21.33 -4.53 0.83
C MET A 128 -22.40 -3.45 0.69
N GLN A 129 -23.58 -3.63 1.29
CA GLN A 129 -24.65 -2.64 1.29
C GLN A 129 -24.26 -1.38 2.08
N CYS A 130 -23.84 -1.51 3.35
CA CYS A 130 -23.27 -0.39 4.11
C CYS A 130 -22.14 0.33 3.36
N ARG A 131 -21.28 -0.42 2.64
CA ARG A 131 -20.19 0.18 1.85
C ARG A 131 -20.76 1.05 0.72
N GLN A 132 -21.74 0.54 -0.02
CA GLN A 132 -22.40 1.28 -1.10
C GLN A 132 -23.12 2.52 -0.57
N GLU A 133 -23.88 2.41 0.53
CA GLU A 133 -24.58 3.53 1.15
C GLU A 133 -23.64 4.65 1.57
N ARG A 134 -22.50 4.32 2.20
CA ARG A 134 -21.48 5.32 2.57
C ARG A 134 -20.93 6.06 1.35
N VAL A 135 -20.75 5.36 0.23
CA VAL A 135 -20.32 5.98 -1.03
C VAL A 135 -21.41 6.89 -1.59
N VAL A 136 -22.67 6.46 -1.56
CA VAL A 136 -23.82 7.28 -1.99
C VAL A 136 -23.93 8.54 -1.15
N GLU A 137 -23.84 8.42 0.18
CA GLU A 137 -23.92 9.55 1.10
C GLU A 137 -22.77 10.53 0.92
N TRP A 138 -21.54 10.03 0.78
CA TRP A 138 -20.39 10.87 0.46
C TRP A 138 -20.59 11.64 -0.86
N ARG A 139 -21.12 10.98 -1.90
CA ARG A 139 -21.41 11.63 -3.20
C ARG A 139 -22.49 12.70 -3.07
N ARG A 140 -23.55 12.45 -2.29
CA ARG A 140 -24.61 13.43 -2.02
C ARG A 140 -24.05 14.68 -1.36
N ARG A 141 -23.27 14.51 -0.30
CA ARG A 141 -22.61 15.61 0.41
C ARG A 141 -21.68 16.41 -0.50
N LYS A 142 -20.87 15.73 -1.32
CA LYS A 142 -19.95 16.40 -2.24
C LYS A 142 -20.66 17.12 -3.38
N LYS A 143 -21.73 16.53 -3.93
CA LYS A 143 -22.55 17.21 -4.94
C LYS A 143 -23.15 18.50 -4.38
N LEU A 144 -23.71 18.46 -3.17
CA LEU A 144 -24.26 19.65 -2.52
C LEU A 144 -23.21 20.75 -2.38
N GLN A 145 -22.03 20.42 -1.87
CA GLN A 145 -20.93 21.37 -1.72
C GLN A 145 -20.50 21.99 -3.06
N LEU A 146 -20.44 21.20 -4.14
CA LEU A 146 -20.11 21.73 -5.47
C LEU A 146 -21.23 22.63 -6.03
N VAL A 147 -22.48 22.27 -5.78
CA VAL A 147 -23.64 23.08 -6.20
C VAL A 147 -23.65 24.43 -5.50
N GLU A 148 -23.37 24.45 -4.19
CA GLU A 148 -23.21 25.68 -3.41
C GLU A 148 -22.04 26.53 -3.92
N ASP A 149 -20.88 25.90 -4.16
CA ASP A 149 -19.71 26.58 -4.73
C ASP A 149 -19.99 27.18 -6.13
N ALA A 150 -20.95 26.62 -6.88
CA ALA A 150 -21.34 27.05 -8.23
C ALA A 150 -22.57 27.99 -8.26
N GLY A 151 -23.03 28.48 -7.09
CA GLY A 151 -24.10 29.48 -6.99
C GLY A 151 -25.51 28.92 -6.75
N GLY A 152 -25.67 27.60 -6.63
CA GLY A 152 -26.89 26.97 -6.11
C GLY A 152 -28.13 26.98 -7.01
N ARG A 153 -28.04 27.56 -8.21
CA ARG A 153 -29.18 27.72 -9.13
C ARG A 153 -28.83 27.39 -10.57
N CYS A 154 -29.83 27.03 -11.36
CA CYS A 154 -29.69 26.90 -12.80
C CYS A 154 -29.35 28.26 -13.44
N VAL A 155 -28.32 28.31 -14.28
CA VAL A 155 -27.92 29.53 -15.00
C VAL A 155 -28.97 29.98 -16.02
N LEU A 156 -29.70 29.04 -16.62
CA LEU A 156 -30.69 29.35 -17.67
C LEU A 156 -32.06 29.78 -17.11
N CYS A 157 -32.59 29.05 -16.13
CA CYS A 157 -33.96 29.25 -15.64
C CYS A 157 -34.06 29.66 -14.17
N GLY A 158 -32.94 29.78 -13.45
CA GLY A 158 -32.92 30.18 -12.05
C GLY A 158 -33.40 29.12 -11.05
N TYR A 159 -33.70 27.89 -11.48
CA TYR A 159 -34.17 26.81 -10.59
C TYR A 159 -33.17 26.51 -9.45
N ASP A 160 -33.62 26.60 -8.20
CA ASP A 160 -32.81 26.40 -6.97
C ASP A 160 -33.49 25.50 -5.91
N ARG A 161 -34.75 25.09 -6.14
CA ARG A 161 -35.58 24.36 -5.16
C ARG A 161 -35.00 23.01 -4.73
N PHE A 162 -34.29 22.32 -5.61
CA PHE A 162 -33.75 20.99 -5.32
C PHE A 162 -32.34 20.81 -5.90
N PRO A 163 -31.27 20.92 -5.06
CA PRO A 163 -29.88 20.81 -5.50
C PRO A 163 -29.54 19.53 -6.26
N ARG A 164 -30.26 18.44 -5.98
CA ARG A 164 -30.04 17.16 -6.65
C ARG A 164 -30.51 17.13 -8.10
N ALA A 165 -31.48 17.97 -8.47
CA ALA A 165 -31.94 18.16 -9.86
C ALA A 165 -31.03 19.09 -10.66
N LEU A 166 -29.97 19.64 -10.05
CA LEU A 166 -28.94 20.39 -10.77
C LEU A 166 -27.83 19.46 -11.25
N HIS A 167 -27.32 19.73 -12.45
CA HIS A 167 -26.32 18.95 -13.16
C HIS A 167 -25.22 19.89 -13.67
N PHE A 168 -23.98 19.42 -13.62
CA PHE A 168 -22.84 20.13 -14.18
C PHE A 168 -22.72 19.77 -15.65
N HIS A 169 -23.00 20.74 -16.52
CA HIS A 169 -22.84 20.61 -17.96
C HIS A 169 -21.47 21.17 -18.37
N HIS A 170 -20.69 20.40 -19.11
CA HIS A 170 -19.42 20.90 -19.65
C HIS A 170 -19.70 21.78 -20.88
N VAL A 171 -19.30 23.04 -20.82
CA VAL A 171 -19.45 23.99 -21.95
C VAL A 171 -18.66 23.52 -23.16
N ASP A 172 -17.45 23.00 -22.93
CA ASP A 172 -16.64 22.34 -23.95
C ASP A 172 -16.35 20.89 -23.53
N PRO A 173 -16.97 19.90 -24.19
CA PRO A 173 -16.71 18.48 -23.96
C PRO A 173 -15.25 18.06 -24.18
N ALA A 174 -14.45 18.83 -24.93
CA ALA A 174 -13.03 18.56 -25.19
C ALA A 174 -12.11 18.96 -24.03
N ILE A 175 -12.54 19.84 -23.13
CA ILE A 175 -11.74 20.34 -21.99
C ILE A 175 -11.93 19.47 -20.72
N LYS A 176 -12.86 18.51 -20.76
CA LYS A 176 -13.18 17.66 -19.61
C LYS A 176 -12.00 16.76 -19.25
N SER A 177 -11.62 16.77 -17.98
CA SER A 177 -10.66 15.79 -17.46
C SER A 177 -11.38 14.56 -16.91
N PHE A 178 -12.63 14.71 -16.47
CA PHE A 178 -13.49 13.61 -16.01
C PHE A 178 -14.94 14.08 -15.86
N ALA A 179 -15.90 13.17 -15.94
CA ALA A 179 -17.30 13.51 -15.68
C ALA A 179 -17.53 13.79 -14.18
N LEU A 180 -18.17 14.92 -13.86
CA LEU A 180 -18.70 15.21 -12.52
C LEU A 180 -20.01 14.45 -12.21
N GLY A 181 -20.55 13.72 -13.21
CA GLY A 181 -21.77 12.92 -13.14
C GLY A 181 -21.59 11.40 -13.29
N GLU A 182 -22.60 10.67 -12.80
CA GLU A 182 -22.89 9.21 -12.75
C GLU A 182 -21.76 8.21 -12.47
N ARG A 183 -20.60 8.31 -13.10
CA ARG A 183 -19.46 7.41 -12.88
C ARG A 183 -18.50 7.96 -11.83
N GLY A 184 -19.03 8.10 -10.62
CA GLY A 184 -18.32 7.96 -9.35
C GLY A 184 -16.88 8.47 -9.30
N CYS A 185 -16.66 9.77 -9.31
CA CYS A 185 -15.36 10.33 -8.97
C CYS A 185 -15.14 10.28 -7.45
N THR A 186 -14.53 9.21 -6.93
CA THR A 186 -13.85 9.22 -5.61
C THR A 186 -12.53 9.99 -5.73
N ARG A 187 -12.61 11.27 -6.09
CA ARG A 187 -11.46 12.19 -6.23
C ARG A 187 -11.47 13.20 -5.08
N SER A 188 -10.34 13.85 -4.84
CA SER A 188 -10.25 14.94 -3.88
C SER A 188 -11.21 16.06 -4.25
N ILE A 189 -11.72 16.77 -3.23
CA ILE A 189 -12.63 17.89 -3.45
C ILE A 189 -12.00 18.97 -4.32
N ASP A 190 -10.71 19.22 -4.21
CA ASP A 190 -10.02 20.24 -4.99
C ASP A 190 -10.04 19.93 -6.48
N ARG A 191 -9.87 18.65 -6.85
CA ARG A 191 -10.03 18.21 -8.24
C ARG A 191 -11.46 18.38 -8.70
N LEU A 192 -12.44 18.00 -7.87
CA LEU A 192 -13.85 18.17 -8.19
C LEU A 192 -14.21 19.66 -8.41
N ARG A 193 -13.68 20.56 -7.58
CA ARG A 193 -13.85 22.02 -7.71
C ARG A 193 -13.20 22.55 -8.98
N ALA A 194 -11.97 22.13 -9.27
CA ALA A 194 -11.27 22.54 -10.49
C ALA A 194 -12.01 22.14 -11.76
N GLU A 195 -12.63 20.96 -11.76
CA GLU A 195 -13.46 20.52 -12.88
C GLU A 195 -14.81 21.24 -12.90
N ALA A 196 -15.43 21.49 -11.74
CA ALA A 196 -16.71 22.19 -11.66
C ALA A 196 -16.64 23.63 -12.19
N LYS A 197 -15.48 24.29 -12.09
CA LYS A 197 -15.23 25.60 -12.71
C LYS A 197 -15.29 25.61 -14.24
N LYS A 198 -15.14 24.45 -14.88
CA LYS A 198 -15.26 24.31 -16.34
C LYS A 198 -16.69 23.96 -16.78
N CYS A 199 -17.60 23.80 -15.82
CA CYS A 199 -18.97 23.41 -16.06
C CYS A 199 -19.92 24.55 -15.69
N VAL A 200 -21.05 24.59 -16.38
CA VAL A 200 -22.19 25.42 -16.00
C VAL A 200 -23.22 24.59 -15.26
N LEU A 201 -23.89 25.19 -14.28
CA LEU A 201 -24.89 24.53 -13.47
C LEU A 201 -26.27 24.67 -14.11
N LEU A 202 -26.87 23.55 -14.54
CA LEU A 202 -28.17 23.50 -15.21
C LEU A 202 -29.14 22.58 -14.47
N CYS A 203 -30.44 22.88 -14.47
CA CYS A 203 -31.43 21.91 -14.00
C CYS A 203 -31.62 20.76 -14.99
N SER A 204 -32.22 19.65 -14.57
CA SER A 204 -32.41 18.47 -15.42
C SER A 204 -33.10 18.78 -16.77
N ASN A 205 -34.06 19.72 -16.78
CA ASN A 205 -34.75 20.12 -18.01
C ASN A 205 -33.85 20.94 -18.93
N CYS A 206 -33.25 22.03 -18.42
CA CYS A 206 -32.34 22.86 -19.22
C CYS A 206 -31.10 22.09 -19.68
N HIS A 207 -30.61 21.16 -18.88
CA HIS A 207 -29.52 20.26 -19.28
C HIS A 207 -29.94 19.39 -20.47
N ALA A 208 -31.13 18.77 -20.42
CA ALA A 208 -31.65 17.97 -21.51
C ALA A 208 -31.92 18.80 -22.78
N GLU A 209 -32.40 20.04 -22.64
CA GLU A 209 -32.58 20.97 -23.76
C GLU A 209 -31.26 21.36 -24.42
N VAL A 210 -30.22 21.61 -23.63
CA VAL A 210 -28.88 21.93 -24.15
C VAL A 210 -28.25 20.72 -24.83
N GLU A 211 -28.36 19.52 -24.23
CA GLU A 211 -27.90 18.27 -24.87
C GLU A 211 -28.69 17.95 -26.15
N GLY A 212 -29.98 18.28 -26.18
CA GLY A 212 -30.85 18.12 -27.34
C GLY A 212 -30.74 19.23 -28.39
N GLY A 213 -29.92 20.26 -28.15
CA GLY A 213 -29.74 21.39 -29.08
C GLY A 213 -30.94 22.34 -29.20
N LEU A 214 -31.92 22.25 -28.28
CA LEU A 214 -33.09 23.14 -28.22
C LEU A 214 -32.72 24.52 -27.65
N THR A 215 -31.80 24.54 -26.69
CA THR A 215 -31.36 25.76 -26.00
C THR A 215 -29.85 25.90 -26.16
N PRO A 216 -29.31 27.07 -26.55
CA PRO A 216 -27.87 27.25 -26.64
C PRO A 216 -27.22 27.16 -25.27
N CYS A 217 -26.06 26.51 -25.18
CA CYS A 217 -25.30 26.45 -23.94
C CYS A 217 -24.92 27.89 -23.51
N PRO A 218 -25.19 28.29 -22.27
CA PRO A 218 -24.74 29.58 -21.78
C PRO A 218 -23.21 29.61 -21.81
N LEU A 219 -22.64 30.70 -22.32
CA LEU A 219 -21.21 30.98 -22.21
C LEU A 219 -20.87 31.25 -20.72
N PRO A 220 -19.67 30.84 -20.26
CA PRO A 220 -19.26 30.97 -18.87
C PRO A 220 -19.11 32.43 -18.42
#